data_AF-A0A3M1ZDE7-F1
#
_entry.id   AF-A0A3M1ZDE7-F1
#
_cell.length_a   1.000
_cell.length_b   1.000
_cell.length_c   1.000
_cell.angle_alpha   90.00
_cell.angle_beta   90.00
_cell.angle_gamma   90.00
#
_symmetry.space_group_name_H-M   'P 1'
#
loop_
_entity.id
_entity.type
_entity.pdbx_description
1 polymer ?
#
loop_
_entity_poly.entity_id
_entity_poly.type
_entity_poly.pdbx_seq_one_letter_code
_entity_poly.pdbx_strand_id
1 'polypeptide(L)' 'LFDIPEPLLYARVDGVVRDGDLVLMELELIDPELFFRFSESARRNFISALKKRLQVFGA' A
#
# COMPACT_ATOMS: atom_id res chain seq x y z
N LEU A 1 -16.05 -0.78 5.61
CA LEU A 1 -16.26 -1.11 4.18
C LEU A 1 -15.51 -2.37 3.77
N PHE A 2 -14.44 -2.80 4.45
CA PHE A 2 -13.96 -4.20 4.43
C PHE A 2 -13.36 -4.54 5.79
N ASP A 3 -13.53 -5.77 6.25
CA ASP A 3 -12.81 -6.29 7.41
C ASP A 3 -11.55 -6.98 6.90
N ILE A 4 -10.37 -6.40 7.15
CA ILE A 4 -9.10 -6.99 6.73
C ILE A 4 -8.52 -7.72 7.94
N PRO A 5 -8.33 -9.04 7.87
CA PRO A 5 -7.97 -9.85 9.04
C PRO A 5 -6.65 -9.46 9.69
N GLU A 6 -5.75 -8.84 8.92
CA GLU A 6 -4.43 -8.42 9.36
C GLU A 6 -4.05 -7.08 8.74
N PRO A 7 -3.16 -6.28 9.39
CA PRO A 7 -2.64 -5.07 8.79
C PRO A 7 -1.98 -5.37 7.44
N LEU A 8 -2.26 -4.58 6.41
CA LEU A 8 -1.60 -4.71 5.11
C LEU A 8 -0.16 -4.21 5.16
N LEU A 9 0.74 -4.84 4.38
CA LEU A 9 2.12 -4.34 4.23
C LEU A 9 2.16 -3.13 3.30
N TYR A 10 1.30 -3.17 2.29
CA TYR A 10 1.16 -2.20 1.22
C TYR A 10 -0.28 -2.26 0.69
N ALA A 11 -0.70 -1.20 0.02
CA ALA A 11 -1.89 -1.16 -0.80
C ALA A 11 -1.69 -0.08 -1.87
N ARG A 12 -2.22 -0.29 -3.08
CA ARG A 12 -2.41 0.79 -4.04
C ARG A 12 -3.89 1.17 -4.10
N VAL A 13 -4.14 2.46 -4.00
CA VAL A 13 -5.49 3.06 -4.03
C VAL A 13 -5.51 4.00 -5.21
N ASP A 14 -6.17 3.58 -6.29
CA ASP A 14 -6.31 4.39 -7.48
C ASP A 14 -7.63 5.14 -7.42
N GLY A 15 -7.60 6.42 -7.77
CA GLY A 15 -8.78 7.28 -7.76
C GLY A 15 -8.87 8.15 -9.00
N VAL A 16 -10.09 8.55 -9.31
CA VAL A 16 -10.41 9.49 -10.40
C VAL A 16 -11.17 10.68 -9.82
N VAL A 17 -10.89 11.88 -10.33
CA VAL A 17 -11.66 13.06 -9.95
C VAL A 17 -12.95 13.08 -10.76
N ARG A 18 -14.10 13.09 -10.09
CA ARG A 18 -15.43 13.20 -10.68
C ARG A 18 -16.21 14.27 -9.94
N ASP A 19 -16.70 15.27 -10.67
CA ASP A 19 -17.47 16.39 -10.12
C ASP A 19 -16.73 17.15 -9.00
N GLY A 20 -15.39 17.18 -9.07
CA GLY A 20 -14.52 17.81 -8.07
C GLY A 20 -14.10 16.90 -6.91
N ASP A 21 -14.69 15.71 -6.80
CA ASP A 21 -14.41 14.76 -5.73
C ASP A 21 -13.46 13.65 -6.19
N LEU A 22 -12.53 13.25 -5.32
CA LEU A 22 -11.71 12.07 -5.54
C LEU A 22 -12.55 10.81 -5.24
N VAL A 23 -12.87 10.05 -6.28
CA VAL A 23 -13.65 8.82 -6.18
C VAL A 23 -12.73 7.62 -6.36
N LEU A 24 -12.94 6.58 -5.54
CA LEU A 24 -12.21 5.33 -5.63
C LEU A 24 -12.46 4.65 -6.99
N MET A 25 -11.39 4.27 -7.68
CA MET A 25 -11.42 3.54 -8.95
C MET A 25 -11.03 2.07 -8.74
N GLU A 26 -9.89 1.82 -8.09
CA GLU A 26 -9.35 0.47 -7.89
C GLU A 26 -8.62 0.34 -6.55
N LEU A 27 -8.64 -0.88 -5.99
CA LEU A 27 -7.83 -1.28 -4.83
C LEU A 27 -7.01 -2.51 -5.19
N GLU A 28 -5.69 -2.38 -5.21
CA GLU A 28 -4.78 -3.51 -5.39
C GLU A 28 -4.08 -3.82 -4.07
N LEU A 29 -4.44 -4.96 -3.49
CA LEU A 29 -3.90 -5.44 -2.21
C LEU A 29 -2.87 -6.56 -2.40
N ILE A 30 -2.78 -7.12 -3.61
CA ILE A 30 -1.90 -8.23 -3.99
C ILE A 30 -1.20 -7.83 -5.29
N ASP A 31 0.13 -7.99 -5.31
CA ASP A 31 1.00 -7.73 -6.47
C ASP A 31 0.76 -6.41 -7.25
N PRO A 32 0.59 -5.24 -6.58
CA PRO A 32 0.53 -3.96 -7.27
C PRO A 32 1.91 -3.51 -7.75
N GLU A 33 1.92 -2.72 -8.81
CA GLU A 33 3.06 -1.85 -9.09
C GLU A 33 3.07 -0.66 -8.09
N LEU A 34 4.07 -0.63 -7.21
CA LEU A 34 4.21 0.38 -6.13
C LEU A 34 4.99 1.63 -6.54
N PHE A 35 5.39 1.76 -7.80
CA PHE A 35 5.92 3.00 -8.36
C PHE A 35 7.18 3.53 -7.66
N PHE A 36 8.01 2.65 -7.08
CA PHE A 36 9.21 3.05 -6.32
C PHE A 36 10.20 3.94 -7.09
N ARG A 37 10.20 3.85 -8.43
CA ARG A 37 11.03 4.71 -9.29
C ARG A 37 10.70 6.20 -9.18
N PHE A 38 9.49 6.56 -8.74
CA PHE A 38 9.05 7.95 -8.63
C PHE A 38 9.25 8.55 -7.23
N SER A 39 9.60 7.74 -6.23
CA SER A 39 9.81 8.21 -4.87
C SER A 39 10.78 7.32 -4.10
N GLU A 40 11.96 7.86 -3.80
CA GLU A 40 12.95 7.13 -3.03
C GLU A 40 12.48 6.84 -1.58
N SER A 41 11.66 7.74 -1.01
CA SER A 41 11.07 7.53 0.30
C SER A 41 10.06 6.38 0.32
N ALA A 42 9.30 6.17 -0.77
CA ALA A 42 8.37 5.04 -0.88
C ALA A 42 9.10 3.70 -0.75
N ARG A 43 10.24 3.55 -1.44
CA ARG A 43 11.10 2.36 -1.31
C ARG A 43 11.60 2.15 0.12
N ARG A 44 12.08 3.22 0.78
CA ARG A 44 12.57 3.15 2.17
C ARG A 44 11.45 2.76 3.14
N ASN A 45 10.25 3.33 2.96
CA ASN A 45 9.09 3.04 3.79
C ASN A 45 8.66 1.57 3.65
N PHE A 46 8.60 1.06 2.43
CA PHE A 46 8.31 -0.35 2.17
C PHE A 46 9.31 -1.29 2.86
N ILE A 47 10.61 -1.04 2.70
CA ILE A 47 11.65 -1.86 3.35
C ILE A 47 11.54 -1.80 4.88
N SER A 48 11.25 -0.61 5.44
CA SER A 48 11.05 -0.46 6.89
C SER A 48 9.86 -1.27 7.39
N ALA A 49 8.71 -1.18 6.70
CA ALA A 49 7.51 -1.92 7.04
C ALA A 49 7.75 -3.44 6.92
N LEU A 50 8.46 -3.88 5.88
CA LEU A 50 8.79 -5.29 5.66
C LEU A 50 9.70 -5.82 6.78
N LYS A 51 10.74 -5.07 7.16
CA LYS A 51 11.62 -5.45 8.27
C LYS A 51 10.83 -5.63 9.58
N LYS A 52 9.93 -4.70 9.90
CA LYS A 52 9.07 -4.82 11.09
C LYS A 52 8.21 -6.09 11.03
N ARG A 53 7.60 -6.36 9.88
CA ARG A 53 6.79 -7.57 9.68
C ARG A 53 7.62 -8.85 9.86
N LEU A 54 8.81 -8.91 9.29
CA LEU A 54 9.70 -10.08 9.42
C LEU A 54 10.23 -10.28 10.85
N GLN A 55 10.43 -9.20 11.62
CA GLN A 55 10.78 -9.30 13.04
C GLN A 55 9.67 -9.93 13.87
N VAL A 56 8.39 -9.72 13.52
CA VAL A 56 7.26 -10.40 14.16
C VAL A 56 7.26 -11.91 13.87
N PHE A 57 7.78 -12.34 12.72
CA PHE A 57 7.86 -13.77 12.35
C PHE A 57 9.10 -14.50 12.90
N GLY A 58 10.12 -13.77 13.36
CA GLY A 58 11.38 -14.33 13.87
C GLY A 58 11.47 -14.41 15.39
N ALA A 59 10.40 -14.07 16.11
CA ALA A 59 10.29 -14.09 17.57
C ALA A 59 9.42 -15.26 18.05
#